data_AF-A0A7C7RVJ6-F1
#
_entry.id   AF-A0A7C7RVJ6-F1
#
_cell.length_a   1.000
_cell.length_b   1.000
_cell.length_c   1.000
_cell.angle_alpha   90.00
_cell.angle_beta   90.00
_cell.angle_gamma   90.00
#
_symmetry.space_group_name_H-M   'P 1'
#
loop_
_entity.id
_entity.type
_entity.pdbx_description
1 polymer ?
#
loop_
_entity_poly.entity_id
_entity_poly.type
_entity_poly.pdbx_seq_one_letter_code
_entity_poly.pdbx_strand_id
1 'polypeptide(L)'
;MKNKQFKKPIIISALFFFFSLSLLILTAYIWGENDSENNIVSILESISTAIAAAAVFGAAYIAYKELAEIENTRYMEISDRLFQELNSPENIEARRHIFQKLPKTPEETTQELSKEDRDAMKRVLNSLDHVAFLTQDDWIPDKLIMPWMHPMISKSWEKLEPYVLYERKTRVEPYYYEHAGKLAERCEAWREKHLTKAQRENKWIEVDNAL
;
A
#
# COMPACT_ATOMS: atom_id res chain seq x y z
N MET A 1 -0.39 13.97 16.56
CA MET A 1 1.07 13.73 16.45
C MET A 1 1.69 14.88 15.68
N LYS A 2 2.67 15.58 16.26
CA LYS A 2 3.20 16.86 15.76
C LYS A 2 4.11 16.66 14.53
N ASN A 3 3.88 17.51 13.54
CA ASN A 3 4.52 17.67 12.22
C ASN A 3 6.05 17.93 12.26
N LYS A 4 6.84 17.09 12.94
CA LYS A 4 8.31 17.19 12.99
C LYS A 4 8.99 16.73 11.70
N GLN A 5 8.30 16.03 10.80
CA GLN A 5 8.90 15.56 9.55
C GLN A 5 9.00 16.66 8.46
N PHE A 6 8.12 17.67 8.47
CA PHE A 6 8.12 18.73 7.44
C PHE A 6 9.30 19.71 7.52
N LYS A 7 9.96 19.87 8.67
CA LYS A 7 11.04 20.86 8.80
C LYS A 7 12.36 20.42 8.15
N LYS A 8 12.62 19.11 8.07
CA LYS A 8 13.89 18.58 7.53
C LYS A 8 14.12 18.89 6.04
N PRO A 9 13.15 18.70 5.12
CA PRO A 9 13.38 18.96 3.70
C PRO A 9 13.60 20.45 3.38
N ILE A 10 12.95 21.35 4.13
CA ILE A 10 13.12 22.80 3.97
C ILE A 10 14.53 23.21 4.38
N ILE A 11 15.03 22.71 5.51
CA ILE A 11 16.38 23.00 6.00
C ILE A 11 17.44 22.47 5.02
N ILE A 12 17.27 21.26 4.49
CA ILE A 12 18.22 20.67 3.51
C ILE A 12 18.22 21.48 2.21
N SER A 13 17.05 21.87 1.70
CA SER A 13 16.94 22.68 0.47
C SER A 13 17.54 24.06 0.66
N ALA A 14 17.32 24.69 1.82
CA ALA A 14 17.95 25.97 2.18
C ALA A 14 19.47 25.84 2.29
N LEU A 15 19.99 24.80 2.96
CA LEU A 15 21.43 24.55 3.06
C LEU A 15 22.06 24.33 1.68
N PHE A 16 21.41 23.55 0.81
CA PHE A 16 21.89 23.34 -0.56
C PHE A 16 21.89 24.64 -1.38
N PHE A 17 20.85 25.46 -1.25
CA PHE A 17 20.78 26.77 -1.88
C PHE A 17 21.90 27.69 -1.39
N PHE A 18 22.09 27.84 -0.07
CA PHE A 18 23.18 28.68 0.46
C PHE A 18 24.57 28.14 0.12
N PHE A 19 24.74 26.82 0.10
CA PHE A 19 25.99 26.19 -0.33
C PHE A 19 26.29 26.47 -1.80
N SER A 20 25.32 26.28 -2.69
CA SER A 20 25.49 26.56 -4.12
C SER A 20 25.73 28.05 -4.41
N LEU A 21 25.06 28.95 -3.69
CA LEU A 21 25.30 30.39 -3.77
C LEU A 21 26.70 30.77 -3.27
N SER A 22 27.16 30.17 -2.17
CA SER A 22 28.51 30.40 -1.64
C SER A 22 29.58 29.92 -2.61
N LEU A 23 29.36 28.75 -3.25
CA LEU A 23 30.25 28.20 -4.26
C LEU A 23 30.31 29.14 -5.49
N LEU A 24 29.18 29.68 -5.94
CA LEU A 24 29.13 30.67 -7.04
C LEU A 24 29.87 31.95 -6.73
N ILE A 25 29.71 32.49 -5.52
CA ILE A 25 30.42 33.70 -5.09
C ILE A 25 31.93 33.43 -5.03
N LEU A 26 32.32 32.27 -4.50
CA LEU A 26 33.72 31.86 -4.42
C LEU A 26 34.35 31.69 -5.81
N THR A 27 33.65 31.03 -6.76
CA THR A 27 34.16 30.87 -8.12
C THR A 27 34.24 32.19 -8.86
N ALA A 28 33.24 33.07 -8.72
CA ALA A 28 33.27 34.41 -9.29
C ALA A 28 34.43 35.25 -8.74
N TYR A 29 34.70 35.16 -7.43
CA TYR A 29 35.83 35.84 -6.80
C TYR A 29 37.18 35.33 -7.32
N ILE A 30 37.38 34.01 -7.37
CA ILE A 30 38.63 33.40 -7.87
C ILE A 30 38.87 33.75 -9.35
N TRP A 31 37.82 33.81 -10.16
CA TRP A 31 37.94 34.17 -11.58
C TRP A 31 38.16 35.66 -11.81
N GLY A 32 37.59 36.52 -10.96
CA GLY A 32 37.73 37.97 -11.07
C GLY A 32 39.17 38.48 -10.86
N GLU A 33 40.01 37.77 -10.10
CA GLU A 33 41.42 38.15 -9.90
C GLU A 33 42.33 37.84 -11.09
N ASN A 34 41.95 36.91 -11.96
CA ASN A 34 42.84 36.38 -13.00
C ASN A 34 42.68 37.02 -14.38
N ASP A 35 41.70 37.90 -14.58
CA ASP A 35 41.39 38.42 -15.92
C ASP A 35 41.10 39.92 -15.88
N SER A 36 42.11 40.73 -16.20
CA SER A 36 42.07 42.19 -16.09
C SER A 36 41.19 42.87 -17.14
N GLU A 37 40.66 42.13 -18.11
CA GLU A 37 39.78 42.64 -19.17
C GLU A 37 38.34 42.12 -19.10
N ASN A 38 38.00 41.31 -18.09
CA ASN A 38 36.66 40.71 -18.02
C ASN A 38 35.57 41.74 -17.66
N ASN A 39 34.75 42.03 -18.69
CA ASN A 39 33.55 42.83 -18.63
C ASN A 39 32.64 42.33 -17.50
N ILE A 40 32.35 43.18 -16.51
CA ILE A 40 31.40 42.95 -15.40
C ILE A 40 30.08 42.31 -15.87
N VAL A 41 29.69 42.62 -17.11
CA VAL A 41 28.55 42.03 -17.82
C VAL A 41 28.60 40.50 -17.86
N SER A 42 29.72 39.88 -18.21
CA SER A 42 29.84 38.42 -18.30
C SER A 42 29.68 37.73 -16.95
N ILE A 43 30.18 38.37 -15.88
CA ILE A 43 29.99 37.89 -14.50
C ILE A 43 28.50 37.94 -14.14
N LEU A 44 27.81 39.05 -14.45
CA LEU A 44 26.37 39.18 -14.21
C LEU A 44 25.54 38.16 -14.99
N GLU A 45 25.90 37.90 -16.25
CA GLU A 45 25.23 36.89 -17.08
C GLU A 45 25.39 35.47 -16.51
N SER A 46 26.60 35.12 -16.05
CA SER A 46 26.85 33.81 -15.44
C SER A 46 26.09 33.62 -14.13
N ILE A 47 26.04 34.66 -13.27
CA ILE A 47 25.25 34.66 -12.04
C ILE A 47 23.76 34.53 -12.35
N SER A 48 23.26 35.28 -13.33
CA SER A 48 21.85 35.21 -13.75
C SER A 48 21.48 33.82 -14.25
N THR A 49 22.34 33.22 -15.08
CA THR A 49 22.16 31.85 -15.60
C THR A 49 22.15 30.83 -14.47
N ALA A 50 23.05 30.98 -13.49
CA ALA A 50 23.11 30.07 -12.36
C ALA A 50 21.90 30.19 -11.44
N ILE A 51 21.40 31.41 -11.19
CA ILE A 51 20.16 31.64 -10.44
C ILE A 51 18.97 31.02 -11.18
N ALA A 52 18.87 31.23 -12.50
CA ALA A 52 17.82 30.64 -13.32
C ALA A 52 17.85 29.11 -13.27
N ALA A 53 19.03 28.50 -13.41
CA ALA A 53 19.21 27.05 -13.28
C ALA A 53 18.79 26.56 -11.89
N ALA A 54 19.25 27.21 -10.82
CA ALA A 54 18.88 26.86 -9.45
C ALA A 54 17.36 26.95 -9.22
N ALA A 55 16.71 27.97 -9.77
CA ALA A 55 15.25 28.13 -9.71
C ALA A 55 14.53 26.98 -10.43
N VAL A 56 14.98 26.60 -11.63
CA VAL A 56 14.41 25.48 -12.39
C VAL A 56 14.57 24.15 -11.65
N PHE A 57 15.76 23.84 -11.13
CA PHE A 57 15.98 22.60 -10.37
C PHE A 57 15.21 22.59 -9.05
N GLY A 58 15.14 23.73 -8.36
CA GLY A 58 14.33 23.87 -7.14
C GLY A 58 12.85 23.63 -7.41
N ALA A 59 12.30 24.23 -8.47
CA ALA A 59 10.92 24.01 -8.88
C ALA A 59 10.67 22.54 -9.28
N ALA A 60 11.58 21.93 -10.03
CA ALA A 60 11.48 20.51 -10.40
C ALA A 60 11.49 19.58 -9.17
N TYR A 61 12.34 19.86 -8.17
CA TYR A 61 12.37 19.09 -6.92
C TYR A 61 11.10 19.24 -6.10
N ILE A 62 10.56 20.47 -5.97
CA ILE A 62 9.29 20.72 -5.29
C ILE A 62 8.15 19.97 -6.01
N ALA A 63 8.07 20.10 -7.34
CA ALA A 63 7.06 19.39 -8.14
C ALA A 63 7.15 17.87 -7.98
N TYR A 64 8.37 17.31 -7.94
CA TYR A 64 8.59 15.88 -7.66
C TYR A 64 8.07 15.48 -6.26
N LYS A 65 8.30 16.31 -5.24
CA LYS A 65 7.79 16.06 -3.88
C LYS A 65 6.27 16.13 -3.81
N GLU A 66 5.66 17.13 -4.44
CA GLU A 66 4.20 17.24 -4.52
C GLU A 66 3.59 16.05 -5.25
N LEU A 67 4.20 15.57 -6.33
CA LEU A 67 3.74 14.37 -7.03
C LEU A 67 3.76 13.13 -6.12
N ALA A 68 4.83 12.95 -5.35
CA ALA A 68 4.93 11.85 -4.38
C ALA A 68 3.92 11.98 -3.22
N GLU A 69 3.57 13.18 -2.80
CA GLU A 69 2.53 13.41 -1.80
C GLU A 69 1.13 13.10 -2.35
N ILE A 70 0.83 13.54 -3.58
CA ILE A 70 -0.43 13.23 -4.29
C ILE A 70 -0.63 11.73 -4.44
N GLU A 71 0.43 11.00 -4.79
CA GLU A 71 0.42 9.54 -4.88
C GLU A 71 0.02 8.90 -3.54
N ASN A 72 0.61 9.36 -2.43
CA ASN A 72 0.27 8.86 -1.09
C ASN A 72 -1.17 9.22 -0.68
N THR A 73 -1.67 10.41 -1.04
CA THR A 73 -3.07 10.80 -0.79
C THR A 73 -4.04 9.86 -1.51
N ARG A 74 -3.76 9.50 -2.77
CA ARG A 74 -4.57 8.53 -3.52
C ARG A 74 -4.61 7.17 -2.84
N TYR A 75 -3.46 6.67 -2.38
CA TYR A 75 -3.42 5.37 -1.67
C TYR A 75 -4.23 5.40 -0.38
N MET A 76 -4.19 6.49 0.37
CA MET A 76 -4.99 6.64 1.59
C MET A 76 -6.49 6.67 1.30
N GLU A 77 -6.92 7.38 0.26
CA GLU A 77 -8.33 7.42 -0.13
C GLU A 77 -8.83 6.05 -0.58
N ILE A 78 -8.06 5.34 -1.41
CA ILE A 78 -8.43 3.99 -1.86
C ILE A 78 -8.44 3.03 -0.66
N SER A 79 -7.47 3.14 0.25
CA SER A 79 -7.41 2.31 1.46
C SER A 79 -8.59 2.56 2.41
N ASP A 80 -9.01 3.82 2.58
CA ASP A 80 -10.19 4.18 3.38
C ASP A 80 -11.48 3.62 2.78
N ARG A 81 -11.67 3.76 1.46
CA ARG A 81 -12.81 3.16 0.76
C ARG A 81 -12.83 1.65 0.88
N LEU A 82 -11.68 1.00 0.68
CA LEU A 82 -11.52 -0.44 0.85
C LEU A 82 -11.84 -0.87 2.29
N PHE A 83 -11.37 -0.11 3.28
CA PHE A 83 -11.67 -0.35 4.68
C PHE A 83 -13.18 -0.24 4.96
N GLN A 84 -13.84 0.81 4.46
CA GLN A 84 -15.29 1.00 4.62
C GLN A 84 -16.08 -0.12 3.93
N GLU A 85 -15.71 -0.50 2.72
CA GLU A 85 -16.34 -1.58 1.97
C GLU A 85 -16.21 -2.91 2.71
N LEU A 86 -15.00 -3.29 3.14
CA LEU A 86 -14.76 -4.54 3.83
C LEU A 86 -15.43 -4.60 5.21
N ASN A 87 -15.60 -3.46 5.86
CA ASN A 87 -16.29 -3.34 7.15
C ASN A 87 -17.77 -2.94 7.00
N SER A 88 -18.35 -3.03 5.80
CA SER A 88 -19.79 -2.89 5.64
C SER A 88 -20.52 -3.97 6.45
N PRO A 89 -21.71 -3.67 7.00
CA PRO A 89 -22.52 -4.65 7.73
C PRO A 89 -22.70 -5.95 6.94
N GLU A 90 -22.88 -5.83 5.63
CA GLU A 90 -23.02 -6.91 4.66
C GLU A 90 -21.82 -7.86 4.60
N ASN A 91 -20.61 -7.29 4.57
CA ASN A 91 -19.37 -8.07 4.49
C ASN A 91 -18.98 -8.65 5.85
N ILE A 92 -19.29 -7.93 6.94
CA ILE A 92 -19.14 -8.46 8.30
C ILE A 92 -20.04 -9.67 8.51
N GLU A 93 -21.32 -9.56 8.14
CA GLU A 93 -22.29 -10.66 8.31
C GLU A 93 -21.95 -11.86 7.43
N ALA A 94 -21.53 -11.64 6.18
CA ALA A 94 -21.10 -12.73 5.30
C ALA A 94 -19.89 -13.49 5.87
N ARG A 95 -18.89 -12.78 6.41
CA ARG A 95 -17.75 -13.43 7.08
C ARG A 95 -18.20 -14.19 8.33
N ARG A 96 -19.05 -13.58 9.17
CA ARG A 96 -19.59 -14.23 10.37
C ARG A 96 -20.34 -15.51 10.01
N HIS A 97 -21.20 -15.45 9.00
CA HIS A 97 -21.96 -16.59 8.49
C HIS A 97 -21.05 -17.74 8.06
N ILE A 98 -20.00 -17.45 7.28
CA ILE A 98 -19.03 -18.45 6.85
C ILE A 98 -18.31 -19.09 8.05
N PHE A 99 -17.89 -18.31 9.03
CA PHE A 99 -17.18 -18.85 10.19
C PHE A 99 -18.08 -19.66 11.12
N GLN A 100 -19.35 -19.30 11.25
CA GLN A 100 -20.28 -19.95 12.18
C GLN A 100 -21.02 -21.15 11.58
N LYS A 101 -21.44 -21.05 10.32
CA LYS A 101 -22.40 -22.00 9.73
C LYS A 101 -21.80 -22.86 8.61
N LEU A 102 -20.77 -22.38 7.91
CA LEU A 102 -20.20 -23.15 6.81
C LEU A 102 -19.46 -24.39 7.36
N PRO A 103 -19.68 -25.59 6.80
CA PRO A 103 -18.92 -26.80 7.17
C PRO A 103 -17.40 -26.62 7.00
N LYS A 104 -16.59 -27.56 7.52
CA LYS A 104 -15.13 -27.44 7.39
C LYS A 104 -14.67 -27.83 6.00
N THR A 105 -15.30 -28.85 5.41
CA THR A 105 -14.94 -29.36 4.09
C THR A 105 -16.18 -29.43 3.19
N PRO A 106 -16.03 -29.27 1.87
CA PRO A 106 -17.15 -29.43 0.94
C PRO A 106 -17.71 -30.87 0.98
N GLU A 107 -16.86 -31.89 1.20
CA GLU A 107 -17.24 -33.30 1.24
C GLU A 107 -18.08 -33.70 2.48
N GLU A 108 -17.96 -32.97 3.60
CA GLU A 108 -18.80 -33.16 4.78
C GLU A 108 -20.29 -32.83 4.52
N THR A 109 -20.56 -32.09 3.45
CA THR A 109 -21.93 -31.68 3.11
C THR A 109 -22.56 -32.76 2.24
N THR A 110 -23.36 -33.65 2.84
CA THR A 110 -24.24 -34.57 2.09
C THR A 110 -25.38 -33.85 1.36
N GLN A 111 -25.59 -32.57 1.68
CA GLN A 111 -26.62 -31.71 1.11
C GLN A 111 -25.99 -30.60 0.28
N GLU A 112 -26.68 -30.12 -0.76
CA GLU A 112 -26.26 -28.91 -1.45
C GLU A 112 -26.22 -27.75 -0.46
N LEU A 113 -25.15 -26.94 -0.51
CA LEU A 113 -25.06 -25.71 0.28
C LEU A 113 -26.32 -24.88 0.12
N SER A 114 -26.78 -24.23 1.19
CA SER A 114 -27.93 -23.35 1.08
C SER A 114 -27.60 -22.16 0.17
N LYS A 115 -28.63 -21.49 -0.34
CA LYS A 115 -28.44 -20.25 -1.10
C LYS A 115 -27.69 -19.20 -0.26
N GLU A 116 -28.01 -19.11 1.03
CA GLU A 116 -27.38 -18.18 1.97
C GLU A 116 -25.87 -18.45 2.12
N ASP A 117 -25.47 -19.72 2.26
CA ASP A 117 -24.06 -20.11 2.33
C ASP A 117 -23.30 -19.70 1.07
N ARG A 118 -23.85 -20.01 -0.10
CA ARG A 118 -23.24 -19.66 -1.39
C ARG A 118 -23.12 -18.15 -1.58
N ASP A 119 -24.15 -17.39 -1.21
CA ASP A 119 -24.16 -15.93 -1.31
C ASP A 119 -23.13 -15.30 -0.37
N ALA A 120 -23.02 -15.80 0.87
CA ALA A 120 -22.02 -15.37 1.83
C ALA A 120 -20.59 -15.67 1.34
N MET A 121 -20.33 -16.92 0.91
CA MET A 121 -19.03 -17.34 0.35
C MET A 121 -18.62 -16.45 -0.82
N LYS A 122 -19.52 -16.28 -1.79
CA LYS A 122 -19.25 -15.46 -2.98
C LYS A 122 -18.92 -14.01 -2.60
N ARG A 123 -19.64 -13.44 -1.63
CA ARG A 123 -19.38 -12.07 -1.16
C ARG A 123 -18.00 -11.92 -0.54
N VAL A 124 -17.59 -12.85 0.31
CA VAL A 124 -16.25 -12.82 0.92
C VAL A 124 -15.17 -13.05 -0.13
N LEU A 125 -15.33 -14.03 -1.02
CA LEU A 125 -14.37 -14.29 -2.09
C LEU A 125 -14.22 -13.08 -3.02
N ASN A 126 -15.33 -12.42 -3.42
CA ASN A 126 -15.28 -11.19 -4.21
C ASN A 126 -14.55 -10.06 -3.48
N SER A 127 -14.76 -9.94 -2.17
CA SER A 127 -14.04 -8.94 -1.35
C SER A 127 -12.54 -9.21 -1.33
N LEU A 128 -12.12 -10.48 -1.19
CA LEU A 128 -10.71 -10.87 -1.25
C LEU A 128 -10.11 -10.64 -2.63
N ASP A 129 -10.85 -10.94 -3.70
CA ASP A 129 -10.40 -10.74 -5.08
C ASP A 129 -10.27 -9.25 -5.40
N HIS A 130 -11.18 -8.41 -4.90
CA HIS A 130 -11.08 -6.96 -5.02
C HIS A 130 -9.80 -6.43 -4.34
N VAL A 131 -9.47 -6.92 -3.14
CA VAL A 131 -8.22 -6.58 -2.47
C VAL A 131 -7.01 -7.08 -3.27
N ALA A 132 -7.08 -8.29 -3.82
CA ALA A 132 -6.01 -8.86 -4.63
C ALA A 132 -5.78 -8.01 -5.89
N PHE A 133 -6.85 -7.59 -6.55
CA PHE A 133 -6.82 -6.70 -7.70
C PHE A 133 -6.19 -5.34 -7.35
N LEU A 134 -6.55 -4.74 -6.22
CA LEU A 134 -6.00 -3.44 -5.81
C LEU A 134 -4.52 -3.51 -5.35
N THR A 135 -4.04 -4.70 -5.00
CA THR A 135 -2.65 -4.91 -4.53
C THR A 135 -1.77 -5.58 -5.60
N GLN A 136 -2.30 -5.85 -6.79
CA GLN A 136 -1.48 -6.28 -7.92
C GLN A 136 -0.79 -5.07 -8.55
N ASP A 137 0.37 -5.29 -9.17
CA ASP A 137 1.16 -4.27 -9.86
C ASP A 137 1.40 -2.98 -9.05
N ASP A 138 1.49 -3.12 -7.72
CA ASP A 138 1.72 -2.03 -6.77
C ASP A 138 0.71 -0.86 -6.85
N TRP A 139 -0.53 -1.10 -7.33
CA TRP A 139 -1.60 -0.10 -7.31
C TRP A 139 -1.92 0.39 -5.89
N ILE A 140 -1.80 -0.50 -4.92
CA ILE A 140 -1.68 -0.19 -3.50
C ILE A 140 -0.55 -1.04 -2.95
N PRO A 141 0.51 -0.43 -2.38
CA PRO A 141 1.60 -1.20 -1.79
C PRO A 141 1.13 -2.12 -0.65
N ASP A 142 1.53 -3.39 -0.67
CA ASP A 142 1.22 -4.38 0.37
C ASP A 142 1.53 -3.87 1.79
N LYS A 143 2.60 -3.08 1.94
CA LYS A 143 2.99 -2.46 3.23
C LYS A 143 1.90 -1.60 3.88
N LEU A 144 0.94 -1.08 3.11
CA LEU A 144 -0.19 -0.30 3.61
C LEU A 144 -1.35 -1.20 4.05
N ILE A 145 -1.55 -2.32 3.36
CA ILE A 145 -2.70 -3.21 3.52
C ILE A 145 -2.43 -4.32 4.54
N MET A 146 -1.30 -5.00 4.40
CA MET A 146 -0.95 -6.19 5.18
C MET A 146 -1.01 -5.99 6.70
N PRO A 147 -0.50 -4.88 7.29
CA PRO A 147 -0.46 -4.74 8.75
C PRO A 147 -1.80 -4.85 9.48
N TRP A 148 -2.91 -4.55 8.82
CA TRP A 148 -4.24 -4.59 9.42
C TRP A 148 -5.19 -5.60 8.76
N MET A 149 -4.97 -5.96 7.49
CA MET A 149 -5.82 -6.93 6.79
C MET A 149 -5.39 -8.38 6.93
N HIS A 150 -4.12 -8.65 7.23
CA HIS A 150 -3.59 -10.01 7.23
C HIS A 150 -4.41 -11.02 8.05
N PRO A 151 -5.00 -10.70 9.23
CA PRO A 151 -5.74 -11.69 10.00
C PRO A 151 -7.04 -12.09 9.29
N MET A 152 -7.70 -11.13 8.65
CA MET A 152 -9.00 -11.34 8.00
C MET A 152 -8.82 -12.13 6.71
N ILE A 153 -7.88 -11.72 5.85
CA ILE A 153 -7.59 -12.40 4.58
C ILE A 153 -7.22 -13.86 4.86
N SER A 154 -6.23 -14.09 5.72
CA SER A 154 -5.69 -15.42 5.97
C SER A 154 -6.75 -16.39 6.52
N LYS A 155 -7.54 -15.95 7.51
CA LYS A 155 -8.60 -16.76 8.12
C LYS A 155 -9.75 -17.05 7.17
N SER A 156 -10.18 -16.03 6.41
CA SER A 156 -11.24 -16.22 5.42
C SER A 156 -10.78 -17.15 4.30
N TRP A 157 -9.53 -17.03 3.85
CA TRP A 157 -8.98 -17.95 2.84
C TRP A 157 -8.85 -19.38 3.36
N GLU A 158 -8.27 -19.59 4.55
CA GLU A 158 -8.15 -20.92 5.17
C GLU A 158 -9.51 -21.65 5.24
N LYS A 159 -10.58 -20.92 5.53
CA LYS A 159 -11.95 -21.46 5.58
C LYS A 159 -12.56 -21.73 4.20
N LEU A 160 -12.22 -20.95 3.19
CA LEU A 160 -12.87 -20.97 1.87
C LEU A 160 -12.07 -21.74 0.80
N GLU A 161 -10.77 -21.91 0.99
CA GLU A 161 -9.87 -22.58 0.05
C GLU A 161 -10.36 -23.98 -0.35
N PRO A 162 -10.79 -24.87 0.58
CA PRO A 162 -11.29 -26.19 0.19
C PRO A 162 -12.47 -26.11 -0.78
N TYR A 163 -13.38 -25.16 -0.57
CA TYR A 163 -14.53 -24.94 -1.44
C TYR A 163 -14.12 -24.38 -2.81
N VAL A 164 -13.16 -23.45 -2.84
CA VAL A 164 -12.62 -22.91 -4.10
C VAL A 164 -11.95 -24.02 -4.92
N LEU A 165 -11.15 -24.87 -4.28
CA LEU A 165 -10.49 -26.01 -4.96
C LEU A 165 -11.49 -27.03 -5.49
N TYR A 166 -12.54 -27.33 -4.72
CA TYR A 166 -13.64 -28.18 -5.15
C TYR A 166 -14.37 -27.61 -6.38
N GLU A 167 -14.71 -26.32 -6.35
CA GLU A 167 -15.36 -25.65 -7.49
C GLU A 167 -14.45 -25.57 -8.72
N ARG A 168 -13.14 -25.29 -8.56
CA ARG A 168 -12.15 -25.32 -9.66
C ARG A 168 -12.17 -26.65 -10.40
N LYS A 169 -12.15 -27.75 -9.64
CA LYS A 169 -12.17 -29.11 -10.19
C LYS A 169 -13.50 -29.41 -10.88
N THR A 170 -14.61 -29.03 -10.26
CA THR A 170 -15.96 -29.32 -10.78
C THR A 170 -16.27 -28.53 -12.04
N ARG A 171 -15.84 -27.26 -12.12
CA ARG A 171 -16.07 -26.38 -13.28
C ARG A 171 -15.02 -26.53 -14.38
N VAL A 172 -13.90 -27.19 -14.10
CA VAL A 172 -12.73 -27.21 -14.99
C VAL A 172 -12.18 -25.79 -15.23
N GLU A 173 -12.23 -24.95 -14.20
CA GLU A 173 -11.80 -23.54 -14.24
C GLU A 173 -10.58 -23.35 -13.31
N PRO A 174 -9.34 -23.54 -13.78
CA PRO A 174 -8.17 -23.50 -12.90
C PRO A 174 -7.93 -22.13 -12.25
N TYR A 175 -8.43 -21.06 -12.87
CA TYR A 175 -8.21 -19.67 -12.43
C TYR A 175 -9.26 -19.14 -11.45
N TYR A 176 -10.26 -19.94 -11.07
CA TYR A 176 -11.35 -19.51 -10.19
C TYR A 176 -10.81 -18.99 -8.85
N TYR A 177 -10.88 -17.68 -8.60
CA TYR A 177 -10.28 -16.99 -7.44
C TYR A 177 -8.78 -17.24 -7.23
N GLU A 178 -7.99 -17.34 -8.31
CA GLU A 178 -6.53 -17.49 -8.21
C GLU A 178 -5.87 -16.30 -7.49
N HIS A 179 -6.31 -15.07 -7.77
CA HIS A 179 -5.73 -13.86 -7.19
C HIS A 179 -5.97 -13.76 -5.68
N ALA A 180 -7.16 -14.12 -5.21
CA ALA A 180 -7.45 -14.25 -3.78
C ALA A 180 -6.51 -15.23 -3.07
N GLY A 181 -6.17 -16.37 -3.71
CA GLY A 181 -5.21 -17.33 -3.18
C GLY A 181 -3.79 -16.76 -3.09
N LYS A 182 -3.31 -16.12 -4.16
CA LYS A 182 -2.00 -15.43 -4.15
C LYS A 182 -1.94 -14.33 -3.10
N LEU A 183 -3.03 -13.60 -2.89
CA LEU A 183 -3.13 -12.59 -1.82
C LEU A 183 -2.98 -13.23 -0.43
N ALA A 184 -3.62 -14.38 -0.20
CA ALA A 184 -3.50 -15.12 1.05
C ALA A 184 -2.07 -15.64 1.29
N GLU A 185 -1.40 -16.15 0.25
CA GLU A 185 0.01 -16.55 0.32
C GLU A 185 0.91 -15.38 0.72
N ARG A 186 0.73 -14.20 0.09
CA ARG A 186 1.46 -12.97 0.46
C ARG A 186 1.17 -12.54 1.91
N CYS A 187 -0.08 -12.68 2.36
CA CYS A 187 -0.46 -12.44 3.74
C CYS A 187 0.27 -13.36 4.71
N GLU A 188 0.34 -14.67 4.43
CA GLU A 188 1.08 -15.62 5.28
C GLU A 188 2.56 -15.31 5.30
N ALA A 189 3.18 -15.05 4.15
CA ALA A 189 4.59 -14.63 4.09
C ALA A 189 4.85 -13.34 4.90
N TRP A 190 3.92 -12.37 4.85
CA TRP A 190 4.00 -11.17 5.68
C TRP A 190 3.91 -11.52 7.17
N ARG A 191 2.98 -12.39 7.57
CA ARG A 191 2.80 -12.84 8.96
C ARG A 191 4.04 -13.55 9.48
N GLU A 192 4.67 -14.40 8.68
CA GLU A 192 5.91 -15.10 9.05
C GLU A 192 7.06 -14.15 9.33
N LYS A 193 7.17 -13.08 8.54
CA LYS A 193 8.22 -12.09 8.67
C LYS A 193 8.03 -11.12 9.84
N HIS A 194 6.78 -10.81 10.20
CA HIS A 194 6.48 -9.71 11.14
C HIS A 194 5.89 -10.17 12.48
N LEU A 195 5.41 -11.41 12.57
CA LEU A 195 4.75 -11.93 13.78
C LEU A 195 5.52 -13.12 14.36
N THR A 196 5.56 -13.17 15.68
CA THR A 196 6.02 -14.36 16.41
C THR A 196 5.08 -15.55 16.17
N LYS A 197 5.57 -16.77 16.40
CA LYS A 197 4.75 -17.99 16.33
C LYS A 197 3.48 -17.89 17.20
N ALA A 198 3.61 -17.39 18.43
CA ALA A 198 2.48 -17.18 19.34
C ALA A 198 1.44 -16.17 18.79
N GLN A 199 1.88 -15.08 18.16
CA GLN A 199 0.97 -14.12 17.52
C GLN A 199 0.26 -14.70 16.30
N ARG A 200 0.92 -15.58 15.54
CA ARG A 200 0.32 -16.29 14.40
C ARG A 200 -0.70 -17.33 14.86
N GLU A 201 -0.36 -18.08 15.90
CA GLU A 201 -1.18 -19.13 16.50
C GLU A 201 -2.25 -18.61 17.46
N ASN A 202 -2.37 -17.29 17.66
CA ASN A 202 -3.47 -16.69 18.40
C ASN A 202 -4.76 -16.90 17.61
N LYS A 203 -5.25 -18.15 17.68
CA LYS A 203 -6.60 -18.56 17.35
C LYS A 203 -7.45 -17.66 18.21
N TRP A 204 -8.42 -16.99 17.57
CA TRP A 204 -9.48 -16.38 18.35
C TRP A 204 -9.97 -17.50 19.27
N ILE A 205 -9.94 -17.26 20.58
CA ILE A 205 -10.65 -18.10 21.52
C ILE A 205 -12.05 -18.15 20.90
N GLU A 206 -12.45 -19.31 20.37
CA GLU A 206 -13.84 -19.54 20.01
C GLU A 206 -14.56 -19.16 21.28
N VAL A 207 -15.21 -17.99 21.27
CA VAL A 207 -16.04 -17.58 22.39
C VAL A 207 -17.16 -18.58 22.32
N ASP A 208 -16.98 -19.72 22.99
CA ASP A 208 -18.01 -20.73 23.15
C ASP A 208 -19.27 -19.96 23.50
N ASN A 209 -20.31 -20.16 22.70
CA ASN A 209 -21.58 -19.44 22.78
C ASN A 209 -22.28 -19.75 24.12
N ALA A 210 -21.73 -19.24 25.22
CA ALA A 210 -22.22 -19.33 26.58
C ALA A 210 -22.99 -18.05 26.96
N LEU A 211 -23.76 -17.52 26.01
CA LEU A 211 -24.78 -16.48 26.21
C LEU A 211 -26.09 -16.92 25.60
#